data_AF-A0A8C9DU99-F1
#
_entry.id   AF-A0A8C9DU99-F1
#
_cell.length_a   1.000
_cell.length_b   1.000
_cell.length_c   1.000
_cell.angle_alpha   90.00
_cell.angle_beta   90.00
_cell.angle_gamma   90.00
#
_symmetry.space_group_name_H-M   'P 1'
#
loop_
_entity.id
_entity.type
_entity.pdbx_description
1 polymer ?
#
loop_
_entity_poly.entity_id
_entity_poly.type
_entity_poly.pdbx_seq_one_letter_code
_entity_poly.pdbx_strand_id
1 'polypeptide(L)'
;MWLYLAALVGLYYLVRWYRERQVVSHLRDKYIFITGCDSGFGNLLARQLDMRGLRVLAACLTEKGAEELRAQTSDRLETVILDVTKTESISAAAQWVKERVGDRVYDGVKQGLLGCSTNLNHVTDCMEHALTSVHPRTRYSAGWDAQFYFIPLSYLPTSLADYILTRSWPKPAQVA
;
A
#
# COMPACT_ATOMS: atom_id res chain seq x y z
N MET A 1 42.64 -6.21 7.56
CA MET A 1 41.29 -6.78 7.72
C MET A 1 40.22 -5.69 7.81
N TRP A 2 40.29 -4.77 8.78
CA TRP A 2 39.27 -3.75 9.03
C TRP A 2 39.06 -2.71 7.91
N LEU A 3 40.11 -2.33 7.17
CA LEU A 3 39.99 -1.40 6.04
C LEU A 3 39.16 -1.97 4.88
N TYR A 4 39.30 -3.26 4.58
CA TYR A 4 38.48 -3.93 3.56
C TYR A 4 37.01 -4.02 3.99
N LEU A 5 36.77 -4.29 5.28
CA LEU A 5 35.44 -4.33 5.86
C LEU A 5 34.76 -2.95 5.81
N ALA A 6 35.48 -1.89 6.17
CA ALA A 6 35.00 -0.51 6.05
C ALA A 6 34.74 -0.11 4.59
N ALA A 7 35.61 -0.52 3.65
CA ALA A 7 35.42 -0.26 2.23
C ALA A 7 34.17 -0.98 1.67
N LEU A 8 33.93 -2.23 2.07
CA LEU A 8 32.72 -2.99 1.68
C LEU A 8 31.45 -2.35 2.24
N VAL A 9 31.47 -1.91 3.49
CA VAL A 9 30.32 -1.21 4.10
C VAL A 9 30.08 0.13 3.42
N GLY A 10 31.13 0.90 3.13
CA GLY A 10 31.03 2.15 2.37
C GLY A 10 30.46 1.95 0.97
N LEU A 11 30.96 0.94 0.24
CA LEU A 11 30.44 0.58 -1.08
C LEU A 11 28.97 0.14 -1.00
N TYR A 12 28.60 -0.64 0.01
CA TYR A 12 27.21 -1.04 0.24
C TYR A 12 26.28 0.17 0.42
N TYR A 13 26.64 1.13 1.28
CA TYR A 13 25.85 2.34 1.46
C TYR A 13 25.80 3.20 0.21
N LEU A 14 26.89 3.29 -0.56
CA LEU A 14 26.93 4.05 -1.80
C LEU A 14 26.05 3.41 -2.89
N VAL A 15 26.13 2.09 -3.07
CA VAL A 15 25.27 1.34 -3.99
C VAL A 15 23.80 1.44 -3.55
N ARG A 16 23.53 1.31 -2.25
CA ARG A 16 22.18 1.46 -1.69
C ARG A 16 21.62 2.85 -1.94
N TRP A 17 22.40 3.89 -1.65
CA TRP A 17 22.03 5.30 -1.90
C TRP A 17 21.75 5.55 -3.38
N TYR A 18 22.57 5.01 -4.28
CA TYR A 18 22.35 5.12 -5.71
C TYR A 18 21.04 4.45 -6.14
N ARG A 19 20.78 3.22 -5.67
CA ARG A 19 19.54 2.48 -5.99
C ARG A 19 18.29 3.16 -5.43
N GLU A 20 18.32 3.66 -4.20
CA GLU A 20 17.18 4.35 -3.56
C GLU A 20 16.82 5.68 -4.26
N ARG A 21 17.78 6.31 -4.95
CA ARG A 21 17.55 7.54 -5.72
C ARG A 21 17.02 7.29 -7.14
N GLN A 22 16.95 6.05 -7.60
CA GLN A 22 16.39 5.75 -8.91
C GLN A 22 14.89 5.99 -8.91
N VAL A 23 14.44 6.98 -9.69
CA VAL A 23 13.02 7.23 -9.93
C VAL A 23 12.62 6.49 -11.21
N VAL A 24 11.45 5.85 -11.17
CA VAL A 24 10.90 5.15 -12.33
C VAL A 24 10.66 6.18 -13.45
N SER A 25 11.12 5.87 -14.67
CA SER A 25 10.85 6.68 -15.86
C SER A 25 9.40 6.50 -16.35
N HIS A 26 8.87 7.47 -17.12
CA HIS A 26 7.53 7.40 -17.72
C HIS A 26 6.38 7.16 -16.71
N LEU A 27 6.44 7.80 -15.54
CA LEU A 27 5.40 7.63 -14.50
C LEU A 27 3.98 8.01 -14.97
N ARG A 28 3.86 8.89 -15.98
CA ARG A 28 2.57 9.33 -16.53
C ARG A 28 1.79 8.22 -17.23
N ASP A 29 2.48 7.19 -17.72
CA ASP A 29 1.87 6.07 -18.43
C ASP A 29 1.47 4.94 -17.47
N LYS A 30 1.83 5.07 -16.19
CA LYS A 30 1.54 4.09 -15.14
C LYS A 30 0.31 4.50 -14.34
N TYR A 31 -0.43 3.51 -13.89
CA TYR A 31 -1.58 3.69 -13.01
C TYR A 31 -1.19 3.41 -11.55
N ILE A 32 -1.79 4.18 -10.64
CA ILE A 32 -1.64 4.01 -9.20
C ILE A 32 -3.03 3.75 -8.62
N PHE A 33 -3.22 2.58 -8.00
CA PHE A 33 -4.46 2.26 -7.30
C PHE A 33 -4.32 2.56 -5.81
N ILE A 34 -5.24 3.34 -5.24
CA ILE A 34 -5.20 3.77 -3.83
C ILE A 34 -6.54 3.46 -3.19
N THR A 35 -6.54 2.71 -2.10
CA THR A 35 -7.74 2.47 -1.29
C THR A 35 -7.88 3.51 -0.18
N GLY A 36 -9.11 3.82 0.24
CA GLY A 36 -9.38 4.72 1.36
C GLY A 36 -9.14 6.19 1.02
N CYS A 37 -9.69 6.65 -0.10
CA CYS A 37 -9.50 8.00 -0.61
C CYS A 37 -10.58 9.02 -0.18
N ASP A 38 -11.55 8.63 0.66
CA ASP A 38 -12.60 9.54 1.13
C ASP A 38 -12.03 10.73 1.92
N SER A 39 -11.03 10.51 2.79
CA SER A 39 -10.45 11.56 3.61
C SER A 39 -9.01 11.23 4.05
N GLY A 40 -8.37 12.16 4.78
CA GLY A 40 -7.06 11.94 5.38
C GLY A 40 -5.92 11.75 4.38
N PHE A 41 -4.98 10.87 4.70
CA PHE A 41 -3.76 10.70 3.91
C PHE A 41 -4.01 10.13 2.52
N GLY A 42 -4.95 9.20 2.36
CA GLY A 42 -5.29 8.62 1.05
C GLY A 42 -5.79 9.68 0.08
N ASN A 43 -6.70 10.55 0.54
CA ASN A 43 -7.22 11.68 -0.22
C ASN A 43 -6.10 12.67 -0.62
N LEU A 44 -5.28 13.08 0.35
CA LEU A 44 -4.16 14.01 0.11
C LEU A 44 -3.15 13.44 -0.89
N LEU A 45 -2.82 12.15 -0.76
CA LEU A 45 -1.91 11.47 -1.68
C LEU A 45 -2.50 11.41 -3.09
N ALA A 46 -3.77 11.03 -3.23
CA ALA A 46 -4.44 10.96 -4.53
C ALA A 46 -4.39 12.31 -5.26
N ARG A 47 -4.70 13.41 -4.56
CA ARG A 47 -4.60 14.78 -5.08
C ARG A 47 -3.18 15.18 -5.44
N GLN A 48 -2.20 14.83 -4.59
CA GLN A 48 -0.80 15.15 -4.84
C GLN A 48 -0.24 14.43 -6.07
N LEU A 49 -0.67 13.19 -6.31
CA LEU A 49 -0.27 12.41 -7.49
C LEU A 49 -0.96 12.91 -8.75
N ASP A 50 -2.24 13.27 -8.66
CA ASP A 50 -2.99 13.91 -9.74
C ASP A 50 -2.35 15.23 -10.19
N MET A 51 -1.97 16.11 -9.25
CA MET A 51 -1.25 17.36 -9.54
C MET A 51 0.12 17.13 -10.21
N ARG A 52 0.75 15.97 -9.98
CA ARG A 52 1.99 15.57 -10.67
C ARG A 52 1.74 14.99 -12.07
N GLY A 53 0.49 14.90 -12.50
CA GLY A 53 0.04 14.40 -13.79
C GLY A 53 0.03 12.89 -13.90
N LEU A 54 -0.04 12.18 -12.78
CA LEU A 54 -0.10 10.71 -12.73
C LEU A 54 -1.54 10.23 -12.87
N ARG A 55 -1.73 9.01 -13.37
CA ARG A 55 -3.06 8.39 -13.49
C ARG A 55 -3.38 7.66 -12.19
N VAL A 56 -4.43 8.10 -11.51
CA VAL A 56 -4.78 7.60 -10.18
C VAL A 56 -6.16 6.96 -10.24
N LEU A 57 -6.24 5.74 -9.72
CA LEU A 57 -7.47 4.98 -9.54
C LEU A 57 -7.77 4.97 -8.03
N ALA A 58 -8.64 5.88 -7.60
CA ALA A 58 -8.92 6.13 -6.19
C ALA A 58 -10.18 5.37 -5.72
N ALA A 59 -10.01 4.45 -4.79
CA ALA A 59 -11.10 3.71 -4.19
C ALA A 59 -11.63 4.45 -2.94
N CYS A 60 -12.92 4.78 -2.93
CA CYS A 60 -13.61 5.43 -1.83
C CYS A 60 -14.70 4.49 -1.28
N LEU A 61 -14.98 4.58 0.02
CA LEU A 61 -16.07 3.86 0.67
C LEU A 61 -17.43 4.51 0.36
N THR A 62 -17.46 5.83 0.20
CA THR A 62 -18.70 6.60 0.04
C THR A 62 -18.76 7.33 -1.30
N GLU A 63 -19.97 7.43 -1.87
CA GLU A 63 -20.22 8.21 -3.10
C GLU A 63 -19.89 9.69 -2.90
N LYS A 64 -20.28 10.25 -1.75
CA LYS A 64 -19.97 11.65 -1.42
C LYS A 64 -18.47 11.93 -1.41
N GLY A 65 -17.67 11.07 -0.77
CA GLY A 65 -16.21 11.21 -0.75
C GLY A 65 -15.60 11.05 -2.15
N ALA A 66 -16.13 10.15 -2.97
CA ALA A 66 -15.73 9.98 -4.36
C ALA A 66 -16.03 11.22 -5.21
N GLU A 67 -17.21 11.82 -5.07
CA GLU A 67 -17.63 13.03 -5.79
C GLU A 67 -16.80 14.25 -5.36
N GLU A 68 -16.60 14.44 -4.06
CA GLU A 68 -15.77 15.53 -3.53
C GLU A 68 -14.32 15.46 -4.02
N LEU A 69 -13.76 14.25 -4.12
CA LEU A 69 -12.42 14.03 -4.65
C LEU A 69 -12.38 14.31 -6.16
N ARG A 70 -13.34 13.79 -6.94
CA ARG A 70 -13.46 14.08 -8.38
C ARG A 70 -13.58 15.57 -8.66
N ALA A 71 -14.37 16.30 -7.88
CA ALA A 71 -14.56 17.74 -8.05
C ALA A 71 -13.28 18.56 -7.83
N GLN A 72 -12.32 18.03 -7.07
CA GLN A 72 -11.06 18.71 -6.73
C GLN A 72 -9.86 18.25 -7.58
N THR A 73 -10.07 17.37 -8.55
CA THR A 73 -9.01 16.67 -9.29
C THR A 73 -9.26 16.69 -10.79
N SER A 74 -8.24 16.30 -11.57
CA SER A 74 -8.31 16.28 -13.03
C SER A 74 -9.02 15.04 -13.58
N ASP A 75 -9.19 15.00 -14.90
CA ASP A 75 -9.73 13.86 -15.67
C ASP A 75 -8.85 12.59 -15.58
N ARG A 76 -7.62 12.71 -15.07
CA ARG A 76 -6.68 11.59 -14.88
C ARG A 76 -6.93 10.79 -13.62
N LEU A 77 -7.71 11.34 -12.68
CA LEU A 77 -8.11 10.66 -11.47
C LEU A 77 -9.52 10.11 -11.65
N GLU A 78 -9.63 8.78 -11.65
CA GLU A 78 -10.90 8.09 -11.67
C GLU A 78 -11.16 7.49 -10.29
N THR A 79 -12.40 7.60 -9.80
CA THR A 79 -12.77 6.99 -8.52
C THR A 79 -13.69 5.79 -8.72
N VAL A 80 -13.60 4.83 -7.80
CA VAL A 80 -14.44 3.63 -7.73
C VAL A 80 -14.93 3.44 -6.30
N ILE A 81 -16.17 2.98 -6.14
CA ILE A 81 -16.68 2.62 -4.81
C ILE A 81 -16.17 1.25 -4.41
N LEU A 82 -15.53 1.18 -3.25
CA LEU A 82 -14.96 -0.03 -2.69
C LEU A 82 -15.22 -0.12 -1.19
N ASP A 83 -15.97 -1.15 -0.82
CA ASP A 83 -16.06 -1.64 0.54
C ASP A 83 -15.15 -2.86 0.69
N VAL A 84 -14.00 -2.67 1.33
CA VAL A 84 -12.99 -3.72 1.56
C VAL A 84 -13.48 -4.86 2.46
N THR A 85 -14.62 -4.69 3.14
CA THR A 85 -15.20 -5.75 3.98
C THR A 85 -16.03 -6.74 3.15
N LYS A 86 -16.43 -6.37 1.92
CA LYS A 86 -17.32 -7.15 1.06
C LYS A 86 -16.58 -7.71 -0.15
N THR A 87 -16.52 -9.03 -0.23
CA THR A 87 -15.86 -9.76 -1.34
C THR A 87 -16.44 -9.39 -2.72
N GLU A 88 -17.74 -9.14 -2.81
CA GLU A 88 -18.39 -8.71 -4.06
C GLU A 88 -17.95 -7.31 -4.50
N SER A 89 -17.79 -6.39 -3.55
CA SER A 89 -17.28 -5.04 -3.84
C SER A 89 -15.82 -5.09 -4.27
N ILE A 90 -15.00 -5.94 -3.62
CA ILE A 90 -13.62 -6.19 -4.01
C ILE A 90 -13.54 -6.74 -5.44
N SER A 91 -14.36 -7.74 -5.78
CA SER A 91 -14.32 -8.35 -7.11
C SER A 91 -14.75 -7.36 -8.20
N ALA A 92 -15.78 -6.56 -7.94
CA ALA A 92 -16.24 -5.50 -8.84
C ALA A 92 -15.16 -4.42 -9.04
N ALA A 93 -14.54 -3.93 -7.97
CA ALA A 93 -13.47 -2.94 -8.06
C ALA A 93 -12.24 -3.49 -8.79
N ALA A 94 -11.85 -4.74 -8.51
CA ALA A 94 -10.76 -5.40 -9.21
C ALA A 94 -11.06 -5.56 -10.71
N GLN A 95 -12.30 -5.92 -11.08
CA GLN A 95 -12.75 -6.00 -12.47
C GLN A 95 -12.67 -4.62 -13.15
N TRP A 96 -13.13 -3.57 -12.47
CA TRP A 96 -13.08 -2.19 -12.97
C TRP A 96 -11.63 -1.72 -13.20
N VAL A 97 -10.69 -2.08 -12.32
CA VAL A 97 -9.25 -1.81 -12.50
C VAL A 97 -8.70 -2.60 -13.69
N LYS A 98 -9.11 -3.87 -13.85
CA LYS A 98 -8.70 -4.73 -14.97
C LYS A 98 -9.04 -4.11 -16.32
N GLU A 99 -10.22 -3.50 -16.44
CA GLU A 99 -10.65 -2.82 -17.67
C GLU A 99 -9.75 -1.62 -18.05
N ARG A 100 -9.10 -0.98 -17.07
CA ARG A 100 -8.26 0.22 -17.28
C ARG A 100 -6.78 -0.09 -17.47
N VAL A 101 -6.28 -1.10 -16.75
CA VAL A 101 -4.84 -1.38 -16.61
C VAL A 101 -4.45 -2.72 -17.26
N GLY A 102 -5.43 -3.57 -17.59
CA GLY A 102 -5.22 -4.89 -18.19
C GLY A 102 -4.94 -6.00 -17.18
N ASP A 103 -4.77 -7.22 -17.70
CA ASP A 103 -4.77 -8.47 -16.90
C ASP A 103 -3.62 -8.59 -15.89
N ARG A 104 -2.44 -8.02 -16.19
CA ARG A 104 -1.24 -8.20 -15.35
C ARG A 104 -1.34 -7.58 -13.95
N VAL A 105 -2.21 -6.59 -13.77
CA VAL A 105 -2.38 -5.88 -12.48
C VAL A 105 -3.57 -6.41 -11.69
N TYR A 106 -4.49 -7.10 -12.36
CA TYR A 106 -5.70 -7.68 -11.75
C TYR A 106 -5.36 -8.63 -10.60
N ASP A 107 -4.46 -9.59 -10.82
CA ASP A 107 -4.15 -10.62 -9.81
C ASP A 107 -3.52 -9.99 -8.55
N GLY A 108 -2.65 -9.00 -8.73
CA GLY A 108 -2.01 -8.30 -7.61
C GLY A 108 -2.98 -7.47 -6.78
N VAL A 109 -3.88 -6.72 -7.43
CA VAL A 109 -4.91 -5.93 -6.74
C VAL A 109 -5.91 -6.84 -6.03
N LYS A 110 -6.38 -7.89 -6.73
CA LYS A 110 -7.32 -8.86 -6.16
C LYS A 110 -6.72 -9.60 -4.97
N GLN A 111 -5.50 -10.12 -5.08
CA GLN A 111 -4.84 -10.81 -3.98
C GLN A 111 -4.56 -9.87 -2.81
N GLY A 112 -4.13 -8.63 -3.07
CA GLY A 112 -3.91 -7.62 -2.04
C GLY A 112 -5.18 -7.29 -1.25
N LEU A 113 -6.31 -7.12 -1.94
CA LEU A 113 -7.60 -6.80 -1.31
C LEU A 113 -8.21 -8.02 -0.60
N LEU A 114 -8.11 -9.23 -1.16
CA LEU A 114 -8.60 -10.46 -0.53
C LEU A 114 -7.76 -10.90 0.67
N GLY A 115 -6.50 -10.43 0.76
CA GLY A 115 -5.64 -10.67 1.92
C GLY A 115 -6.07 -9.90 3.17
N CYS A 116 -6.99 -8.93 3.05
CA CYS A 116 -7.53 -8.19 4.18
C CYS A 116 -8.49 -9.05 5.00
N SER A 117 -8.35 -9.03 6.33
CA SER A 117 -9.30 -9.69 7.22
C SER A 117 -10.67 -9.00 7.13
N THR A 118 -11.73 -9.80 6.97
CA THR A 118 -13.12 -9.32 7.05
C THR A 118 -13.58 -9.12 8.49
N ASN A 119 -12.81 -9.61 9.46
CA ASN A 119 -13.16 -9.55 10.87
C ASN A 119 -12.60 -8.27 11.52
N LEU A 120 -13.47 -7.28 11.70
CA LEU A 120 -13.11 -6.04 12.38
C LEU A 120 -12.82 -6.24 13.88
N ASN A 121 -13.23 -7.37 14.46
CA ASN A 121 -13.12 -7.59 15.90
C ASN A 121 -11.67 -7.59 16.39
N HIS A 122 -10.69 -7.94 15.54
CA HIS A 122 -9.27 -7.88 15.89
C HIS A 122 -8.84 -6.52 16.44
N VAL A 123 -9.42 -5.44 15.92
CA VAL A 123 -9.11 -4.07 16.36
C VAL A 123 -9.96 -3.71 17.58
N THR A 124 -11.26 -4.03 17.56
CA THR A 124 -12.16 -3.68 18.67
C THR A 124 -11.81 -4.44 19.94
N ASP A 125 -11.39 -5.70 19.87
CA ASP A 125 -10.97 -6.50 21.03
C ASP A 125 -9.71 -5.90 21.67
N CYS A 126 -8.78 -5.39 20.85
CA CYS A 126 -7.60 -4.66 21.35
C CYS A 126 -8.02 -3.38 22.07
N MET A 127 -8.99 -2.64 21.52
CA MET A 127 -9.53 -1.43 22.14
C MET A 127 -10.27 -1.74 23.44
N GLU A 128 -11.12 -2.78 23.46
CA GLU A 128 -11.87 -3.22 24.63
C GLU A 128 -10.91 -3.60 25.76
N HIS A 129 -9.91 -4.44 25.49
CA HIS A 129 -8.90 -4.79 26.47
C HIS A 129 -8.13 -3.55 26.96
N ALA A 130 -7.81 -2.60 26.07
CA ALA A 130 -7.13 -1.37 26.45
C ALA A 130 -7.95 -0.49 27.41
N LEU A 131 -9.27 -0.46 27.25
CA LEU A 131 -10.18 0.36 28.07
C LEU A 131 -10.62 -0.32 29.37
N THR A 132 -10.73 -1.65 29.38
CA THR A 132 -11.30 -2.41 30.50
C THR A 132 -10.27 -3.05 31.43
N SER A 133 -9.01 -3.19 30.99
CA SER A 133 -7.98 -3.84 31.82
C SER A 133 -7.44 -2.92 32.90
N VAL A 134 -7.20 -3.48 34.09
CA VAL A 134 -6.54 -2.79 35.21
C VAL A 134 -5.08 -2.41 34.87
N HIS A 135 -4.45 -3.17 33.96
CA HIS A 135 -3.08 -2.97 33.52
C HIS A 135 -2.99 -3.03 31.97
N PRO A 136 -3.38 -1.96 31.26
CA PRO A 136 -3.38 -1.95 29.80
C PRO A 136 -1.97 -2.01 29.23
N ARG A 137 -1.84 -2.65 28.05
CA ARG A 137 -0.56 -2.70 27.34
C ARG A 137 -0.25 -1.35 26.70
N THR A 138 1.02 -0.94 26.70
CA THR A 138 1.49 0.24 25.98
C THR A 138 1.49 0.08 24.46
N ARG A 139 1.47 -1.17 23.96
CA ARG A 139 1.39 -1.48 22.53
C ARG A 139 0.46 -2.67 22.31
N TYR A 140 -0.52 -2.48 21.43
CA TYR A 140 -1.40 -3.54 20.91
C TYR A 140 -1.03 -3.86 19.47
N SER A 141 -1.34 -5.09 19.05
CA SER A 141 -1.13 -5.57 17.69
C SER A 141 -2.37 -6.33 17.30
N ALA A 142 -3.14 -5.74 16.40
CA ALA A 142 -4.40 -6.28 15.93
C ALA A 142 -4.11 -7.25 14.78
N GLY A 143 -4.53 -8.51 14.95
CA GLY A 143 -4.33 -9.56 13.95
C GLY A 143 -3.08 -10.42 14.18
N TRP A 144 -3.17 -11.67 13.73
CA TRP A 144 -2.10 -12.66 13.83
C TRP A 144 -0.93 -12.34 12.87
N ASP A 145 -1.25 -11.76 11.72
CA ASP A 145 -0.29 -11.25 10.75
C ASP A 145 0.60 -10.15 11.36
N ALA A 146 0.01 -9.21 12.11
CA ALA A 146 0.78 -8.17 12.79
C ALA A 146 1.75 -8.78 13.81
N GLN A 147 1.28 -9.70 14.66
CA GLN A 147 2.06 -10.28 15.75
C GLN A 147 3.19 -11.20 15.28
N PHE A 148 2.91 -12.10 14.33
CA PHE A 148 3.82 -13.17 13.96
C PHE A 148 4.57 -12.93 12.65
N TYR A 149 4.10 -12.00 11.82
CA TYR A 149 4.73 -11.71 10.54
C TYR A 149 5.34 -10.30 10.51
N PHE A 150 4.54 -9.24 10.64
CA PHE A 150 5.02 -7.87 10.43
C PHE A 150 5.94 -7.36 11.54
N ILE A 151 5.66 -7.67 12.81
CA ILE A 151 6.52 -7.24 13.92
C ILE A 151 7.91 -7.91 13.84
N PRO A 152 8.05 -9.24 13.71
CA PRO A 152 9.37 -9.86 13.52
C PRO A 152 10.10 -9.32 12.30
N LEU A 153 9.38 -9.14 11.18
CA LEU A 153 9.94 -8.60 9.94
C LEU A 153 10.49 -7.17 10.14
N SER A 154 9.85 -6.35 10.97
CA SER A 154 10.29 -4.98 11.26
C SER A 154 11.64 -4.87 11.98
N TYR A 155 12.08 -5.94 12.66
CA TYR A 155 13.39 -6.00 13.30
C TYR A 155 14.52 -6.46 12.37
N LEU A 156 14.21 -6.94 11.15
CA LEU A 156 15.23 -7.32 10.18
C LEU A 156 15.88 -6.08 9.51
N PRO A 157 17.13 -6.19 9.02
CA PRO A 157 17.70 -5.15 8.17
C PRO A 157 16.78 -4.84 6.97
N THR A 158 16.63 -3.57 6.62
CA THR A 158 15.69 -3.11 5.57
C THR A 158 15.85 -3.89 4.26
N SER A 159 17.09 -4.18 3.84
CA SER A 159 17.36 -4.95 2.62
C SER A 159 16.82 -6.38 2.65
N LEU A 160 16.84 -7.03 3.81
CA LEU A 160 16.31 -8.37 3.98
C LEU A 160 14.78 -8.35 4.07
N ALA A 161 14.23 -7.39 4.82
CA ALA A 161 12.78 -7.20 4.91
C ALA A 161 12.17 -6.92 3.52
N ASP A 162 12.77 -6.01 2.75
CA ASP A 162 12.35 -5.68 1.38
C ASP A 162 12.48 -6.88 0.45
N TYR A 163 13.55 -7.68 0.57
CA TYR A 163 13.72 -8.89 -0.23
C TYR A 163 12.62 -9.93 0.05
N ILE A 164 12.24 -10.12 1.31
CA ILE A 164 11.16 -11.04 1.70
C ILE A 164 9.81 -10.52 1.17
N LEU A 165 9.51 -9.23 1.36
CA LEU A 165 8.27 -8.63 0.90
C LEU A 165 8.13 -8.65 -0.62
N THR A 166 9.19 -8.29 -1.35
CA THR A 166 9.14 -8.18 -2.81
C THR A 166 9.14 -9.54 -3.53
N ARG A 167 9.44 -10.64 -2.84
CA ARG A 167 9.39 -11.99 -3.43
C ARG A 167 7.96 -12.40 -3.84
N SER A 168 6.97 -11.90 -3.11
CA SER A 168 5.56 -12.28 -3.25
C SER A 168 4.79 -11.39 -4.25
N TRP A 169 5.36 -10.23 -4.61
CA TRP A 169 4.71 -9.25 -5.46
C TRP A 169 5.29 -9.25 -6.88
N PRO A 170 4.47 -8.96 -7.91
CA PRO A 170 4.97 -8.80 -9.26
C PRO A 170 5.98 -7.65 -9.31
N LYS A 171 7.14 -7.89 -9.94
CA LYS A 171 8.13 -6.83 -10.14
C LYS A 171 7.50 -5.70 -10.93
N PRO A 172 7.70 -4.43 -10.54
CA PRO A 172 7.18 -3.30 -11.31
C PRO A 172 7.75 -3.39 -12.73
N ALA A 173 6.91 -3.19 -13.74
CA ALA A 173 7.33 -3.22 -15.13
C ALA A 173 8.50 -2.24 -15.33
N GLN A 174 9.69 -2.79 -15.50
CA GLN A 174 10.89 -2.05 -15.86
C GLN A 174 10.81 -1.78 -17.36
N VAL A 175 11.11 -0.54 -17.74
CA VAL A 175 11.16 -0.16 -19.15
C VAL A 175 12.35 -0.89 -19.77
N ALA A 176 12.11 -1.52 -20.92
CA ALA A 176 13.17 -2.05 -21.80
C ALA A 176 13.82 -0.89 -22.57
#